data_AF-A0A7C1Y0V4-F1
#
_entry.id   AF-A0A7C1Y0V4-F1
#
_cell.length_a   1.000
_cell.length_b   1.000
_cell.length_c   1.000
_cell.angle_alpha   90.00
_cell.angle_beta   90.00
_cell.angle_gamma   90.00
#
_symmetry.space_group_name_H-M   'P 1'
#
loop_
_entity.id
_entity.type
_entity.pdbx_description
1 polymer ?
#
loop_
_entity_poly.entity_id
_entity_poly.type
_entity_poly.pdbx_seq_one_letter_code
_entity_poly.pdbx_strand_id
1 'polypeptide(L)'
;MPVFDRFKPTRTATFPAAYVIPADLGRAVELLQLHGVEVSRLTADWRGEAQVFVVDKIERANRVYQGHTRLRLAGRFELKKSNVSTGDYLVSTAQPLGILIFHLLEPESEDGLATWNFLDPKIQLHKNYPILKILEPLDCPSEIKESAAADVVLIGPSTSLGMTDYNM
;
A
#
# COMPACT_ATOMS: atom_id res chain seq x y z
N MET A 1 14.13 12.01 -33.62
CA MET A 1 13.70 12.18 -32.22
C MET A 1 14.88 11.81 -31.33
N PRO A 2 15.37 12.69 -30.44
CA PRO A 2 16.45 12.35 -29.54
C PRO A 2 16.03 11.23 -28.58
N VAL A 3 16.93 10.28 -28.31
CA VAL A 3 16.73 9.18 -27.34
C VAL A 3 17.54 9.52 -26.09
N PHE A 4 16.88 9.47 -24.93
CA PHE A 4 17.53 9.60 -23.63
C PHE A 4 17.56 8.22 -22.97
N ASP A 5 18.75 7.67 -22.76
CA ASP A 5 18.98 6.32 -22.25
C ASP A 5 19.49 6.29 -20.79
N ARG A 6 19.92 7.45 -20.27
CA ARG A 6 20.48 7.59 -18.91
C ARG A 6 19.75 8.67 -18.14
N PHE A 7 19.31 8.32 -16.94
CA PHE A 7 18.63 9.23 -16.03
C PHE A 7 19.39 9.29 -14.71
N LYS A 8 19.51 10.50 -14.15
CA LYS A 8 20.02 10.70 -12.79
C LYS A 8 18.82 10.87 -11.85
N PRO A 9 18.78 10.16 -10.71
CA PRO A 9 17.70 10.34 -9.76
C PRO A 9 17.74 11.77 -9.19
N THR A 10 16.58 12.42 -9.12
CA THR A 10 16.43 13.74 -8.49
C THR A 10 16.02 13.63 -7.02
N ARG A 11 15.49 12.46 -6.61
CA ARG A 11 15.06 12.11 -5.26
C ARG A 11 15.36 10.65 -4.97
N THR A 12 15.64 10.35 -3.71
CA THR A 12 15.83 9.01 -3.17
C THR A 12 15.12 8.92 -1.83
N ALA A 13 14.67 7.73 -1.46
CA ALA A 13 14.03 7.46 -0.18
C ALA A 13 14.58 6.16 0.42
N THR A 14 14.66 6.11 1.75
CA THR A 14 15.15 4.94 2.48
C THR A 14 14.11 3.82 2.45
N PHE A 15 14.54 2.62 2.06
CA PHE A 15 13.70 1.43 2.07
C PHE A 15 13.42 0.99 3.52
N PRO A 16 12.16 0.92 3.95
CA PRO A 16 11.81 0.59 5.34
C PRO A 16 11.66 -0.91 5.57
N ALA A 17 11.56 -1.32 6.83
CA ALA A 17 11.19 -2.68 7.22
C ALA A 17 9.68 -2.93 7.12
N ALA A 18 8.86 -1.90 7.40
CA ALA A 18 7.41 -2.00 7.30
C ALA A 18 6.74 -0.63 7.15
N TYR A 19 5.46 -0.67 6.80
CA TYR A 19 4.54 0.46 6.88
C TYR A 19 3.38 0.13 7.82
N VAL A 20 2.85 1.15 8.48
CA VAL A 20 1.61 1.05 9.26
C VAL A 20 0.54 1.93 8.64
N ILE A 21 -0.58 1.32 8.28
CA ILE A 21 -1.74 1.96 7.67
C ILE A 21 -2.86 2.02 8.70
N PRO A 22 -3.38 3.22 9.03
CA PRO A 22 -4.53 3.36 9.92
C PRO A 22 -5.74 2.49 9.53
N ALA A 23 -6.46 2.00 10.53
CA ALA A 23 -7.61 1.10 10.34
C ALA A 23 -8.71 1.67 9.43
N ASP A 24 -8.85 2.99 9.34
CA ASP A 24 -9.85 3.69 8.54
C ASP A 24 -9.49 3.83 7.06
N LEU A 25 -8.28 3.41 6.65
CA LEU A 25 -7.83 3.38 5.26
C LEU A 25 -8.04 2.00 4.61
N GLY A 26 -9.19 1.37 4.86
CA GLY A 26 -9.52 0.04 4.35
C GLY A 26 -9.37 -0.10 2.83
N ARG A 27 -9.75 0.92 2.05
CA ARG A 27 -9.62 0.92 0.59
C ARG A 27 -8.16 0.85 0.11
N ALA A 28 -7.22 1.45 0.84
CA ALA A 28 -5.79 1.33 0.53
C ALA A 28 -5.32 -0.11 0.74
N VAL A 29 -5.76 -0.74 1.84
CA VAL A 29 -5.44 -2.14 2.15
C VAL A 29 -6.05 -3.10 1.14
N GLU A 30 -7.30 -2.90 0.74
CA GLU A 30 -7.94 -3.68 -0.32
C GLU A 30 -7.14 -3.60 -1.62
N LEU A 31 -6.66 -2.41 -2.00
CA LEU A 31 -5.82 -2.27 -3.19
C LEU A 31 -4.50 -3.06 -3.06
N LEU A 32 -3.84 -3.02 -1.91
CA LEU A 32 -2.64 -3.81 -1.67
C LEU A 32 -2.93 -5.32 -1.81
N GLN A 33 -4.01 -5.79 -1.17
CA GLN A 33 -4.43 -7.19 -1.24
C GLN A 33 -4.79 -7.63 -2.68
N LEU A 34 -5.36 -6.75 -3.51
CA LEU A 34 -5.61 -7.01 -4.93
C LEU A 34 -4.31 -7.23 -5.73
N HIS A 35 -3.20 -6.63 -5.31
CA HIS A 35 -1.87 -6.87 -5.89
C HIS A 35 -1.19 -8.13 -5.30
N GLY A 36 -1.84 -8.83 -4.38
CA GLY A 36 -1.29 -10.00 -3.68
C GLY A 36 -0.35 -9.66 -2.53
N VAL A 37 -0.34 -8.40 -2.05
CA VAL A 37 0.44 -8.00 -0.88
C VAL A 37 -0.18 -8.61 0.37
N GLU A 38 0.64 -9.28 1.17
CA GLU A 38 0.24 -9.74 2.50
C GLU A 38 0.16 -8.54 3.44
N VAL A 39 -0.97 -8.41 4.12
CA VAL A 39 -1.25 -7.37 5.10
C VAL A 39 -1.69 -8.02 6.39
N SER A 40 -1.05 -7.66 7.50
CA SER A 40 -1.43 -8.12 8.83
C SER A 40 -2.22 -7.03 9.54
N ARG A 41 -3.11 -7.42 10.44
CA ARG A 41 -3.84 -6.52 11.34
C ARG A 41 -3.28 -6.64 12.74
N LEU A 42 -2.98 -5.52 13.37
CA LEU A 42 -2.41 -5.50 14.70
C LEU A 42 -3.45 -5.90 15.74
N THR A 43 -3.06 -6.77 16.68
CA THR A 43 -3.94 -7.24 17.76
C THR A 43 -3.64 -6.57 19.10
N ALA A 44 -2.54 -5.83 19.20
CA ALA A 44 -2.19 -5.02 20.35
C ALA A 44 -1.69 -3.64 19.93
N ASP A 45 -1.76 -2.68 20.86
CA ASP A 45 -1.15 -1.37 20.70
C ASP A 45 0.37 -1.50 20.65
N TRP A 46 1.00 -0.67 19.82
CA TRP A 46 2.45 -0.56 19.73
C TRP A 46 2.90 0.88 19.94
N ARG A 47 4.06 1.04 20.58
CA ARG A 47 4.72 2.35 20.76
C ARG A 47 6.19 2.22 20.43
N GLY A 48 6.67 3.13 19.60
CA GLY A 48 8.09 3.17 19.25
C GLY A 48 8.39 4.31 18.29
N GLU A 49 9.58 4.30 17.72
CA GLU A 49 10.00 5.31 16.77
C GLU A 49 9.53 4.95 15.36
N ALA A 50 8.87 5.89 14.71
CA ALA A 50 8.43 5.79 13.33
C ALA A 50 8.80 7.06 12.57
N GLN A 51 9.07 6.91 11.29
CA GLN A 51 9.20 8.04 10.38
C GLN A 51 7.81 8.51 9.96
N VAL A 52 7.54 9.78 10.24
CA VAL A 52 6.32 10.48 9.87
C VAL A 52 6.65 11.47 8.78
N PHE A 53 5.96 11.41 7.65
CA PHE A 53 6.15 12.38 6.57
C PHE A 53 5.29 13.62 6.81
N VAL A 54 5.92 14.80 6.85
CA VAL A 54 5.22 16.09 6.93
C VAL A 54 5.07 16.65 5.52
N VAL A 55 3.84 16.94 5.11
CA VAL A 55 3.52 17.44 3.77
C VAL A 55 3.81 18.94 3.69
N ASP A 56 4.89 19.32 3.01
CA ASP A 56 5.29 20.73 2.83
C ASP A 56 4.72 21.33 1.54
N LYS A 57 4.38 20.48 0.55
CA LYS A 57 3.79 20.90 -0.73
C LYS A 57 2.80 19.89 -1.25
N ILE A 58 1.71 20.39 -1.84
CA ILE A 58 0.73 19.61 -2.59
C ILE A 58 0.56 20.28 -3.96
N GLU A 59 0.92 19.57 -5.02
CA GLU A 59 0.63 19.96 -6.39
C GLU A 59 -0.50 19.09 -6.93
N ARG A 60 -1.50 19.71 -7.54
CA ARG A 60 -2.62 18.99 -8.19
C ARG A 60 -2.49 19.14 -9.70
N ALA A 61 -2.67 18.05 -10.42
CA ALA A 61 -2.70 18.10 -11.88
C ALA A 61 -3.88 18.96 -12.37
N ASN A 62 -3.65 19.79 -13.38
CA ASN A 62 -4.68 20.65 -13.98
C ASN A 62 -5.70 19.89 -14.82
N ARG A 63 -5.46 18.59 -15.09
CA ARG A 63 -6.32 17.73 -15.91
C ARG A 63 -6.53 16.41 -15.19
N VAL A 64 -7.77 15.91 -15.28
CA VAL A 64 -8.12 14.57 -14.83
C VAL A 64 -7.46 13.55 -15.77
N TYR A 65 -6.86 12.52 -15.19
CA TYR A 65 -6.28 11.40 -15.93
C TYR A 65 -6.85 10.10 -15.37
N GLN A 66 -7.50 9.30 -16.22
CA GLN A 66 -8.16 8.05 -15.82
C GLN A 66 -9.14 8.20 -14.63
N GLY A 67 -9.82 9.34 -14.52
CA GLY A 67 -10.75 9.60 -13.41
C GLY A 67 -10.10 10.16 -12.14
N HIS A 68 -8.78 10.34 -12.12
CA HIS A 68 -8.03 10.84 -10.96
C HIS A 68 -7.47 12.25 -11.20
N THR A 69 -7.52 13.09 -10.16
CA THR A 69 -6.81 14.36 -10.12
C THR A 69 -5.50 14.12 -9.41
N ARG A 70 -4.48 13.72 -10.19
CA ARG A 70 -3.22 13.26 -9.65
C ARG A 70 -2.56 14.29 -8.73
N LEU A 71 -2.03 13.81 -7.62
CA LEU A 71 -1.28 14.60 -6.65
C LEU A 71 0.22 14.38 -6.81
N ARG A 72 1.00 15.43 -6.59
CA ARG A 72 2.43 15.30 -6.30
C ARG A 72 2.69 15.97 -4.96
N LEU A 73 3.19 15.18 -4.01
CA LEU A 73 3.57 15.67 -2.69
C LEU A 73 5.05 15.99 -2.67
N ALA A 74 5.43 16.98 -1.85
CA ALA A 74 6.81 17.15 -1.42
C ALA A 74 6.85 17.44 0.07
N GLY A 75 7.91 17.00 0.75
CA GLY A 75 7.99 17.12 2.20
C GLY A 75 9.24 16.49 2.78
N ARG A 76 9.16 16.15 4.06
CA ARG A 76 10.28 15.57 4.81
C ARG A 76 9.81 14.52 5.81
N PHE A 77 10.64 13.51 6.02
CA PHE A 77 10.45 12.56 7.11
C PHE A 77 11.02 13.12 8.41
N GLU A 78 10.26 12.97 9.49
CA GLU A 78 10.68 13.27 10.85
C GLU A 78 10.56 11.98 11.68
N LEU A 79 11.61 11.64 12.43
CA LEU A 79 11.57 10.51 13.37
C LEU A 79 10.80 10.93 14.62
N LYS A 80 9.72 10.22 14.95
CA LYS A 80 8.84 10.54 16.08
C LYS A 80 8.44 9.29 16.84
N LYS A 81 8.34 9.42 18.16
CA LYS A 81 7.61 8.45 18.98
C LYS A 81 6.15 8.47 18.57
N SER A 82 5.71 7.35 18.00
CA SER A 82 4.38 7.20 17.44
C SER A 82 3.66 6.08 18.17
N ASN A 83 2.37 6.28 18.40
CA ASN A 83 1.48 5.25 18.91
C ASN A 83 0.73 4.67 17.73
N VAL A 84 0.74 3.36 17.63
CA VAL A 84 -0.05 2.59 16.68
C VAL A 84 -1.08 1.80 17.48
N SER A 85 -2.33 1.84 17.04
CA SER A 85 -3.42 1.24 17.79
C SER A 85 -3.72 -0.16 17.30
N THR A 86 -4.26 -0.98 18.20
CA THR A 86 -4.91 -2.24 17.81
C THR A 86 -5.92 -2.01 16.68
N GLY A 87 -5.92 -2.90 15.69
CA GLY A 87 -6.76 -2.82 14.51
C GLY A 87 -6.16 -2.05 13.32
N ASP A 88 -5.07 -1.30 13.50
CA ASP A 88 -4.27 -0.76 12.40
C ASP A 88 -3.62 -1.91 11.60
N TYR A 89 -3.23 -1.62 10.37
CA TYR A 89 -2.66 -2.61 9.47
C TYR A 89 -1.14 -2.46 9.38
N LEU A 90 -0.44 -3.59 9.49
CA LEU A 90 1.00 -3.73 9.31
C LEU A 90 1.29 -4.35 7.96
N VAL A 91 2.15 -3.69 7.18
CA VAL A 91 2.60 -4.17 5.88
C VAL A 91 4.12 -4.29 5.90
N SER A 92 4.61 -5.51 6.09
CA SER A 92 6.05 -5.80 6.05
C SER A 92 6.58 -5.67 4.63
N THR A 93 7.76 -5.06 4.45
CA THR A 93 8.44 -5.06 3.15
C THR A 93 9.32 -6.30 2.94
N ALA A 94 9.48 -7.14 3.98
CA ALA A 94 10.21 -8.40 3.93
C ALA A 94 9.38 -9.52 3.26
N GLN A 95 8.82 -9.23 2.09
CA GLN A 95 8.06 -10.14 1.25
C GLN A 95 8.40 -9.88 -0.24
N PRO A 96 8.11 -10.81 -1.17
CA PRO A 96 8.50 -10.66 -2.58
C PRO A 96 8.05 -9.34 -3.24
N LEU A 97 6.92 -8.79 -2.78
CA LEU A 97 6.35 -7.53 -3.29
C LEU A 97 6.87 -6.28 -2.55
N GLY A 98 7.94 -6.37 -1.75
CA GLY A 98 8.49 -5.26 -0.97
C GLY A 98 8.76 -3.98 -1.78
N ILE A 99 9.28 -4.12 -3.00
CA ILE A 99 9.52 -2.97 -3.91
C ILE A 99 8.20 -2.33 -4.35
N LEU A 100 7.18 -3.13 -4.65
CA LEU A 100 5.85 -2.62 -5.01
C LEU A 100 5.20 -1.89 -3.83
N ILE A 101 5.29 -2.47 -2.62
CA ILE A 101 4.80 -1.86 -1.38
C ILE A 101 5.45 -0.49 -1.18
N PHE A 102 6.78 -0.42 -1.32
CA PHE A 102 7.52 0.83 -1.25
C PHE A 102 7.01 1.84 -2.27
N HIS A 103 6.87 1.46 -3.54
CA HIS A 103 6.34 2.36 -4.57
C HIS A 103 4.91 2.83 -4.31
N LEU A 104 4.04 1.98 -3.78
CA LEU A 104 2.64 2.33 -3.53
C LEU A 104 2.47 3.21 -2.30
N LEU A 105 3.23 2.95 -1.23
CA LEU A 105 3.02 3.59 0.07
C LEU A 105 3.88 4.84 0.27
N GLU A 106 4.95 5.04 -0.51
CA GLU A 106 5.78 6.24 -0.41
C GLU A 106 5.00 7.54 -0.73
N PRO A 107 5.07 8.57 0.13
CA PRO A 107 4.33 9.82 -0.06
C PRO A 107 4.69 10.58 -1.34
N GLU A 108 5.97 10.57 -1.73
CA GLU A 108 6.49 11.29 -2.90
C GLU A 108 6.54 10.42 -4.17
N SER A 109 5.96 9.22 -4.14
CA SER A 109 5.92 8.32 -5.30
C SER A 109 5.01 8.85 -6.40
N GLU A 110 5.50 8.88 -7.64
CA GLU A 110 4.74 9.36 -8.81
C GLU A 110 3.59 8.42 -9.22
N ASP A 111 3.55 7.20 -8.68
CA ASP A 111 2.52 6.20 -8.94
C ASP A 111 1.97 5.58 -7.63
N GLY A 112 2.10 6.32 -6.51
CA GLY A 112 1.65 5.88 -5.19
C GLY A 112 0.16 6.12 -4.92
N LEU A 113 -0.32 5.59 -3.78
CA LEU A 113 -1.70 5.74 -3.31
C LEU A 113 -2.13 7.22 -3.20
N ALA A 114 -1.23 8.08 -2.73
CA ALA A 114 -1.47 9.51 -2.63
C ALA A 114 -1.72 10.14 -4.01
N THR A 115 -0.88 9.78 -4.98
CA THR A 115 -0.95 10.26 -6.35
C THR A 115 -2.27 9.87 -7.01
N TRP A 116 -2.79 8.67 -6.71
CA TRP A 116 -4.07 8.16 -7.22
C TRP A 116 -5.29 8.47 -6.33
N ASN A 117 -5.18 9.42 -5.40
CA ASN A 117 -6.28 9.87 -4.54
C ASN A 117 -6.88 8.80 -3.60
N PHE A 118 -6.17 7.69 -3.32
CA PHE A 118 -6.66 6.64 -2.38
C PHE A 118 -6.65 7.09 -0.91
N LEU A 119 -5.98 8.19 -0.62
CA LEU A 119 -5.83 8.75 0.72
C LEU A 119 -6.63 10.04 0.92
N ASP A 120 -7.38 10.49 -0.08
CA ASP A 120 -8.23 11.67 0.07
C ASP A 120 -9.42 11.37 0.99
N PRO A 121 -9.84 12.30 1.87
CA PRO A 121 -9.35 13.68 2.04
C PRO A 121 -8.27 13.84 3.14
N LYS A 122 -7.56 12.78 3.53
CA LYS A 122 -6.59 12.81 4.65
C LYS A 122 -5.33 13.63 4.33
N ILE A 123 -5.01 13.83 3.05
CA ILE A 123 -3.83 14.58 2.62
C ILE A 123 -4.08 16.09 2.74
N GLN A 124 -3.34 16.74 3.63
CA GLN A 124 -3.46 18.17 3.93
C GLN A 124 -2.08 18.82 4.08
N LEU A 125 -1.99 20.08 3.67
CA LEU A 125 -0.76 20.87 3.76
C LEU A 125 -0.38 21.09 5.24
N HIS A 126 0.90 20.95 5.57
CA HIS A 126 1.46 21.04 6.92
C HIS A 126 0.90 20.02 7.92
N LYS A 127 0.31 18.93 7.42
CA LYS A 127 -0.12 17.79 8.23
C LYS A 127 0.73 16.57 7.93
N ASN A 128 0.64 15.59 8.82
CA ASN A 128 1.32 14.32 8.65
C ASN A 128 0.60 13.50 7.57
N TYR A 129 1.37 12.85 6.70
CA TYR A 129 0.90 11.75 5.88
C TYR A 129 0.37 10.62 6.79
N PRO A 130 -0.78 10.00 6.46
CA PRO A 130 -1.45 9.10 7.40
C PRO A 130 -0.75 7.75 7.58
N ILE A 131 0.12 7.34 6.65
CA ILE A 131 0.81 6.06 6.71
C ILE A 131 2.19 6.27 7.33
N LEU A 132 2.50 5.48 8.36
CA LEU A 132 3.78 5.54 9.05
C LEU A 132 4.80 4.64 8.37
N LYS A 133 6.06 5.06 8.39
CA LYS A 133 7.19 4.28 7.89
C LYS A 133 8.02 3.77 9.09
N ILE A 134 8.23 2.47 9.17
CA ILE A 134 9.00 1.83 10.23
C ILE A 134 10.34 1.33 9.65
N LEU A 135 11.45 1.84 10.16
CA LEU A 135 12.78 1.49 9.66
C LEU A 135 13.31 0.16 10.20
N GLU A 136 12.92 -0.18 11.42
CA GLU A 136 13.33 -1.42 12.10
C GLU A 136 12.18 -2.44 12.12
N PRO A 137 12.47 -3.75 12.12
CA PRO A 137 11.42 -4.76 12.21
C PRO A 137 10.54 -4.54 13.44
N LEU A 138 9.22 -4.52 13.21
CA LEU A 138 8.23 -4.35 14.26
C LEU A 138 7.91 -5.72 14.88
N ASP A 139 8.32 -5.96 16.12
CA ASP A 139 7.90 -7.13 16.89
C ASP A 139 6.63 -6.77 17.68
N CYS A 140 5.47 -6.94 17.04
CA CYS A 140 4.19 -6.84 17.73
C CYS A 140 3.22 -7.91 17.22
N PRO A 141 2.32 -8.39 18.09
CA PRO A 141 1.38 -9.43 17.70
C PRO A 141 0.42 -8.87 16.63
N SER A 142 0.29 -9.64 15.56
CA SER A 142 -0.56 -9.31 14.42
C SER A 142 -1.07 -10.59 13.75
N GLU A 143 -2.21 -10.50 13.09
CA GLU A 143 -2.86 -11.61 12.39
C GLU A 143 -2.93 -11.28 10.91
N ILE A 144 -2.67 -12.25 10.03
CA ILE A 144 -2.77 -12.04 8.58
C ILE A 144 -4.24 -11.72 8.25
N LYS A 145 -4.47 -10.58 7.60
CA LYS A 145 -5.78 -10.24 7.09
C LYS A 145 -5.98 -10.98 5.77
N GLU A 146 -6.84 -11.98 5.76
CA GLU A 146 -7.21 -12.67 4.54
C GLU A 146 -7.85 -11.67 3.54
N SER A 147 -7.50 -11.85 2.27
CA SER A 147 -8.10 -11.07 1.19
C SER A 147 -9.51 -11.61 0.95
N ALA A 148 -10.52 -10.73 1.00
CA ALA A 148 -11.89 -11.09 0.64
C ALA A 148 -12.02 -11.60 -0.82
N ALA A 149 -11.00 -11.40 -1.66
CA ALA A 149 -10.96 -11.94 -3.01
C ALA A 149 -10.60 -13.45 -3.08
N ALA A 150 -10.10 -14.04 -2.00
CA ALA A 150 -9.73 -15.46 -1.95
C ALA A 150 -10.94 -16.41 -1.89
N ASP A 151 -12.14 -15.90 -1.57
CA ASP A 151 -13.37 -16.70 -1.50
C ASP A 151 -13.98 -17.07 -2.86
N VAL A 152 -13.35 -16.68 -3.98
CA VAL A 152 -13.71 -17.21 -5.31
C VAL A 152 -13.02 -18.57 -5.53
N VAL A 153 -13.40 -19.55 -4.73
CA VAL A 153 -13.03 -20.95 -4.91
C VAL A 153 -13.82 -21.54 -6.08
N LEU A 154 -13.11 -21.81 -7.17
CA LEU A 154 -13.28 -22.88 -8.15
C LEU A 154 -14.60 -23.69 -8.08
N ILE A 155 -15.64 -23.24 -8.79
CA ILE A 155 -16.74 -24.14 -9.19
C ILE A 155 -16.49 -24.55 -10.64
N GLY A 156 -15.66 -25.57 -10.83
CA GLY A 156 -15.60 -26.27 -12.11
C GLY A 156 -16.89 -27.06 -12.33
N PRO A 157 -17.50 -27.07 -13.53
CA PRO A 157 -18.51 -28.07 -13.83
C PRO A 157 -17.80 -29.39 -14.14
N SER A 158 -17.81 -30.31 -13.17
CA SER A 158 -17.65 -31.74 -13.44
C SER A 158 -18.77 -32.16 -14.39
N THR A 159 -18.46 -32.23 -15.69
CA THR A 159 -19.36 -32.85 -16.67
C THR A 159 -18.94 -34.30 -16.80
N SER A 160 -19.54 -35.19 -16.00
CA SER A 160 -19.52 -36.62 -16.29
C SER A 160 -20.46 -36.87 -17.48
N LEU A 161 -19.90 -36.83 -18.69
CA LEU A 161 -20.63 -37.29 -19.87
C LEU A 161 -20.64 -38.83 -19.82
N GLY A 162 -21.79 -39.40 -19.44
CA GLY A 162 -22.03 -40.83 -19.49
C GLY A 162 -21.88 -41.34 -20.93
N MET A 163 -20.83 -42.14 -21.14
CA MET A 163 -20.66 -42.93 -22.36
C MET A 163 -21.78 -43.96 -22.37
N THR A 164 -22.76 -43.79 -23.25
CA THR A 164 -23.79 -44.82 -23.49
C THR A 164 -23.14 -45.87 -24.40
N ASP A 165 -23.08 -47.09 -23.91
CA ASP A 165 -22.54 -48.23 -24.63
C ASP A 165 -23.30 -48.45 -25.95
N TYR A 166 -22.54 -48.48 -27.03
CA TYR A 166 -22.93 -49.03 -28.32
C TYR A 166 -22.74 -50.55 -28.22
N ASN A 167 -23.82 -51.34 -28.19
CA ASN A 167 -23.78 -52.71 -28.73
C ASN A 167 -25.16 -53.33 -29.03
N MET A 168 -25.24 -53.88 -30.26
CA MET A 168 -26.28 -54.64 -30.97
C MET A 168 -27.61 -53.95 -31.33
#